data_AF-A0AA95M6C5-F1
#
_entry.id   AF-A0AA95M6C5-F1
#
_cell.length_a   1.000
_cell.length_b   1.000
_cell.length_c   1.000
_cell.angle_alpha   90.00
_cell.angle_beta   90.00
_cell.angle_gamma   90.00
#
_symmetry.space_group_name_H-M   'P 1'
#
loop_
_entity.id
_entity.type
_entity.pdbx_description
1 polymer ?
#
loop_
_entity_poly.entity_id
_entity_poly.type
_entity_poly.pdbx_seq_one_letter_code
_entity_poly.pdbx_strand_id
1 'polypeptide(L)' 'MAYVDQSKANYILSLLKGLEYGSVVITVHDGSITQIDKTEKTRFAQQKKYAPKEQK' A
#
# COMPACT_ATOMS: atom_id res chain seq x y z
N MET A 1 -9.56 19.25 20.29
CA MET A 1 -9.20 17.86 19.95
C MET A 1 -9.63 17.59 18.52
N ALA A 2 -8.72 17.16 17.64
CA ALA A 2 -9.10 16.71 16.30
C ALA A 2 -9.99 15.46 16.43
N TYR A 3 -11.21 15.52 15.89
CA TYR A 3 -12.16 14.42 15.97
C TYR A 3 -11.82 13.41 14.87
N VAL A 4 -10.96 12.45 15.16
CA VAL A 4 -10.73 11.33 14.24
C VAL A 4 -11.94 10.42 14.29
N ASP A 5 -12.64 10.32 13.17
CA ASP A 5 -13.72 9.36 12.99
C ASP A 5 -13.16 7.94 13.10
N GLN A 6 -13.55 7.23 14.16
CA GLN A 6 -13.04 5.88 14.43
C GLN A 6 -13.36 4.88 13.31
N SER A 7 -14.46 5.07 12.58
CA SER A 7 -14.83 4.21 11.46
C SER A 7 -13.86 4.40 10.30
N LYS A 8 -13.49 5.64 9.99
CA LYS A 8 -12.48 5.94 8.97
C LYS A 8 -11.09 5.42 9.37
N ALA A 9 -10.73 5.54 10.64
CA ALA A 9 -9.46 5.01 11.15
C ALA A 9 -9.39 3.47 11.01
N ASN A 10 -10.45 2.76 11.39
CA ASN A 10 -10.53 1.31 11.22
C ASN A 10 -10.49 0.89 9.75
N TYR A 11 -11.12 1.68 8.86
CA TYR A 11 -11.06 1.45 7.43
C TYR A 11 -9.63 1.55 6.90
N ILE A 12 -8.89 2.62 7.25
CA ILE A 12 -7.47 2.79 6.89
C ILE A 12 -6.65 1.60 7.39
N LEU A 13 -6.88 1.16 8.63
CA LEU A 13 -6.17 0.02 9.21
C LEU A 13 -6.41 -1.27 8.42
N SER A 14 -7.64 -1.48 7.93
CA SER A 14 -7.99 -2.61 7.07
C SER A 14 -7.27 -2.56 5.73
N LEU A 15 -7.19 -1.37 5.11
CA LEU A 15 -6.47 -1.18 3.84
C LEU A 15 -4.97 -1.49 3.98
N LEU A 16 -4.36 -1.10 5.09
CA LEU A 16 -2.94 -1.36 5.36
C LEU A 16 -2.66 -2.85 5.63
N LYS A 17 -3.57 -3.57 6.30
CA LYS A 17 -3.40 -5.01 6.58
C LYS A 17 -3.30 -5.86 5.31
N GLY A 18 -3.99 -5.47 4.23
CA GLY A 18 -3.95 -6.19 2.96
C GLY A 18 -2.89 -5.69 1.98
N LEU A 19 -2.10 -4.67 2.34
CA LEU A 19 -1.15 -4.05 1.41
C LEU A 19 0.21 -4.73 1.49
N GLU A 20 0.51 -5.63 0.55
CA GLU A 20 1.82 -6.27 0.50
C GLU A 20 2.93 -5.33 0.02
N TYR A 21 2.65 -4.53 -1.01
CA TYR A 21 3.59 -3.54 -1.53
C TYR A 21 2.83 -2.40 -2.21
N GLY A 22 3.03 -1.17 -1.73
CA GLY A 22 2.29 0.00 -2.22
C GLY A 22 2.31 1.17 -1.26
N SER A 23 1.32 2.05 -1.38
CA SER A 23 1.14 3.23 -0.53
C SER A 23 -0.33 3.57 -0.35
N VAL A 24 -0.70 4.05 0.84
CA VAL A 24 -1.99 4.67 1.10
C VAL A 24 -1.77 6.17 1.33
N VAL A 25 -2.44 7.02 0.56
CA VAL A 25 -2.37 8.48 0.68
C VAL A 25 -3.68 8.99 1.25
N ILE A 26 -3.61 9.70 2.37
CA ILE A 26 -4.79 10.21 3.07
C ILE A 26 -4.77 11.73 3.02
N THR A 27 -5.83 12.32 2.52
CA THR A 27 -6.00 13.76 2.49
C THR A 27 -6.96 14.19 3.58
N VAL A 28 -6.51 15.10 4.44
CA VAL A 28 -7.29 15.66 5.55
C VAL A 28 -7.52 17.14 5.28
N HIS A 29 -8.78 17.55 5.26
CA HIS A 29 -9.17 18.96 5.19
C HIS A 29 -10.11 19.26 6.36
N ASP A 30 -9.90 20.40 7.00
CA ASP A 30 -10.75 20.87 8.11
C ASP A 30 -10.90 19.83 9.25
N GLY A 31 -9.82 19.12 9.58
CA GLY A 31 -9.82 18.08 10.61
C GLY A 31 -10.57 16.80 10.25
N SER A 32 -11.09 16.70 9.02
CA SER A 32 -11.82 15.54 8.50
C SER A 32 -11.09 14.90 7.33
N ILE A 33 -11.03 13.57 7.32
CA ILE A 33 -10.51 12.82 6.17
C ILE A 33 -11.50 12.98 5.01
N THR A 34 -11.04 13.59 3.92
CA THR A 34 -11.83 13.83 2.70
C THR A 34 -11.53 12.83 1.60
N GLN A 35 -10.30 12.33 1.53
CA GLN A 35 -9.88 11.39 0.49
C GLN A 35 -8.94 10.32 1.05
N ILE A 36 -9.08 9.11 0.52
CA ILE A 36 -8.17 7.99 0.76
C ILE A 36 -7.87 7.36 -0.59
N ASP A 37 -6.61 7.38 -0.99
CA ASP A 37 -6.11 6.70 -2.18
C ASP A 37 -5.27 5.48 -1.76
N LYS A 38 -5.58 4.30 -2.31
CA LYS A 38 -4.80 3.08 -2.12
C LYS A 38 -4.14 2.71 -3.44
N THR A 39 -2.82 2.75 -3.46
CA THR A 39 -2.01 2.30 -4.59
C THR A 39 -1.30 1.01 -4.24
N GLU A 40 -1.54 -0.06 -4.99
CA GLU A 40 -0.85 -1.36 -4.84
C GLU A 40 0.07 -1.58 -6.03
N LYS A 41 1.29 -2.06 -5.81
CA LYS A 41 2.22 -2.41 -6.88
C LYS A 41 2.62 -3.87 -6.75
N THR A 42 2.16 -4.66 -7.71
CA THR A 42 2.58 -6.05 -7.85
C THR A 42 3.85 -6.12 -8.67
N ARG A 43 4.93 -6.62 -8.08
CA ARG A 43 6.16 -6.92 -8.83
C ARG A 43 6.05 -8.33 -9.40
N PHE A 44 5.94 -8.44 -10.72
CA PHE A 44 6.16 -9.71 -11.39
C PHE A 44 7.65 -10.02 -11.31
N ALA A 45 8.01 -11.08 -10.59
CA ALA A 45 9.40 -11.51 -10.51
C ALA A 45 9.92 -11.74 -11.93
N GLN A 46 10.95 -10.98 -12.31
CA GLN A 46 11.64 -11.25 -13.56
C GLN A 46 12.35 -12.58 -13.35
N GLN A 47 11.83 -13.63 -13.97
CA GLN A 47 12.39 -14.97 -13.88
C GLN A 47 13.87 -14.86 -14.20
N LYS A 48 14.72 -15.01 -13.17
CA LYS A 48 16.16 -15.10 -13.38
C LYS A 48 16.36 -16.38 -14.17
N LYS A 49 16.48 -16.26 -15.48
CA LYS A 49 17.01 -17.32 -16.34
C LYS A 49 18.45 -17.50 -15.88
N TYR A 50 18.67 -18.42 -14.95
CA TYR A 50 20.00 -18.92 -14.67
C TYR A 50 20.47 -19.61 -15.96
N ALA A 51 21.25 -18.89 -16.76
CA ALA A 51 22.01 -19.52 -17.83
C ALA A 51 23.01 -20.48 -17.17
N PRO A 52 23.02 -21.78 -17.53
CA PRO A 52 24.03 -22.70 -17.03
C PRO A 52 25.40 -22.18 -17.48
N LYS A 53 26.31 -22.00 -16.52
CA LYS A 53 27.69 -21.64 -16.80
C LYS A 53 28.36 -22.87 -17.44
N GLU A 54 28.66 -22.81 -18.73
CA GLU A 54 29.54 -23.78 -19.39
C GLU A 54 30.90 -23.79 -18.66
N GLN A 55 31.23 -24.95 -18.12
CA GLN A 55 32.49 -25.22 -17.44
C GLN A 55 33.48 -25.71 -18.51
N LYS A 56 34.58 -24.96 -18.68
CA LYS A 56 35.70 -25.26 -19.57
C LYS A 56 36.39 -26.58 -19.21
#